data_AF-A0A1H2PW53-F1
#
_entry.id   AF-A0A1H2PW53-F1
#
_cell.length_a   1.000
_cell.length_b   1.000
_cell.length_c   1.000
_cell.angle_alpha   90.00
_cell.angle_beta   90.00
_cell.angle_gamma   90.00
#
_symmetry.space_group_name_H-M   'P 1'
#
loop_
_entity.id
_entity.type
_entity.pdbx_description
1 polymer ?
#
loop_
_entity_poly.entity_id
_entity_poly.type
_entity_poly.pdbx_seq_one_letter_code
_entity_poly.pdbx_strand_id
1 'polypeptide(L)'
;MAIVAVISAFAVPAYQDYLARSRVSEGLVLASMAQLAVTENASNGTAFEAGYEPPASTRNVESIEIDPASGQIAIAYQARVASPGSNVLVLVPSTADGASRGGLQVGVRQEGVLVWECFAAGKDRSQLDDDAPLPRVQPTLPGKLAPAECRG
;
A
#
# COMPACT_ATOMS: atom_id res chain seq x y z
N MET A 1 -20.40 -25.05 31.90
CA MET A 1 -19.29 -24.34 31.22
C MET A 1 -19.88 -23.21 30.38
N ALA A 2 -20.12 -22.03 30.98
CA ALA A 2 -20.78 -20.91 30.30
C ALA A 2 -19.92 -19.63 30.28
N ILE A 3 -19.11 -19.42 31.33
CA ILE A 3 -18.20 -18.26 31.40
C ILE A 3 -17.06 -18.40 30.39
N VAL A 4 -16.42 -19.58 30.29
CA VAL A 4 -15.33 -19.85 29.32
C VAL A 4 -15.78 -19.68 27.87
N ALA A 5 -17.04 -19.99 27.55
CA ALA A 5 -17.60 -19.83 26.21
C ALA A 5 -17.80 -18.36 25.81
N VAL A 6 -18.06 -17.49 26.78
CA VAL A 6 -18.27 -16.05 26.53
C VAL A 6 -16.95 -15.32 26.34
N ILE A 7 -15.92 -15.61 27.16
CA ILE A 7 -14.59 -14.98 27.00
C ILE A 7 -13.86 -15.46 25.73
N SER A 8 -14.01 -16.72 25.32
CA SER A 8 -13.41 -17.20 24.05
C SER A 8 -14.03 -16.54 22.83
N ALA A 9 -15.33 -16.23 22.86
CA ALA A 9 -16.02 -15.55 21.77
C ALA A 9 -15.48 -14.14 21.49
N PHE A 10 -14.95 -13.43 22.51
CA PHE A 10 -14.33 -12.11 22.34
C PHE A 10 -12.84 -12.17 21.98
N ALA A 11 -12.12 -13.21 22.42
CA ALA A 11 -10.70 -13.37 22.14
C ALA A 11 -10.41 -13.77 20.67
N VAL A 12 -11.31 -14.52 20.05
CA VAL A 12 -11.14 -15.00 18.66
C VAL A 12 -11.12 -13.85 17.64
N PRO A 13 -12.08 -12.89 17.64
CA PRO A 13 -12.06 -11.77 16.69
C PRO A 13 -10.79 -10.92 16.76
N ALA A 14 -10.28 -10.63 17.95
CA ALA A 14 -9.05 -9.86 18.12
C ALA A 14 -7.81 -10.60 17.60
N TYR A 15 -7.75 -11.92 17.78
CA TYR A 15 -6.65 -12.75 17.26
C TYR A 15 -6.66 -12.83 15.73
N GLN A 16 -7.85 -12.87 15.10
CA GLN A 16 -7.95 -12.84 13.64
C GLN A 16 -7.44 -11.52 13.06
N ASP A 17 -7.76 -10.39 13.68
CA ASP A 17 -7.24 -9.08 13.27
C ASP A 17 -5.70 -9.01 13.39
N TYR A 18 -5.11 -9.61 14.45
CA TYR A 18 -3.66 -9.69 14.60
C TYR A 18 -3.00 -10.53 13.48
N LEU A 19 -3.58 -11.68 13.16
CA LEU A 19 -3.09 -12.52 12.05
C LEU A 19 -3.24 -11.81 10.71
N ALA A 20 -4.34 -11.10 10.48
CA ALA A 20 -4.54 -10.31 9.27
C ALA A 20 -3.46 -9.21 9.13
N ARG A 21 -3.16 -8.44 10.19
CA ARG A 21 -2.07 -7.45 10.19
C ARG A 21 -0.71 -8.05 9.84
N SER A 22 -0.41 -9.23 10.40
CA SER A 22 0.84 -9.95 10.07
C SER A 22 0.89 -10.40 8.60
N ARG A 23 -0.25 -10.68 7.97
CA ARG A 23 -0.31 -10.99 6.53
C ARG A 23 -0.16 -9.74 5.67
N VAL A 24 -0.65 -8.58 6.15
CA VAL A 24 -0.48 -7.31 5.44
C VAL A 24 1.00 -6.97 5.28
N SER A 25 1.84 -7.22 6.29
CA SER A 25 3.28 -6.99 6.18
C SER A 25 3.97 -7.85 5.12
N GLU A 26 3.48 -9.05 4.80
CA GLU A 26 4.01 -9.84 3.67
C GLU A 26 3.85 -9.09 2.35
N GLY A 27 2.67 -8.49 2.11
CA GLY A 27 2.43 -7.70 0.90
C GLY A 27 3.32 -6.47 0.80
N LEU A 28 3.61 -5.80 1.93
CA LEU A 28 4.54 -4.67 1.95
C LEU A 28 5.97 -5.08 1.61
N VAL A 29 6.41 -6.23 2.12
CA VAL A 29 7.74 -6.77 1.77
C VAL A 29 7.80 -7.11 0.28
N LEU A 30 6.76 -7.75 -0.28
CA LEU A 30 6.72 -8.06 -1.71
C LEU A 30 6.63 -6.80 -2.59
N ALA A 31 5.96 -5.75 -2.11
CA ALA A 31 5.87 -4.47 -2.82
C ALA A 31 7.20 -3.71 -2.91
N SER A 32 8.22 -4.08 -2.13
CA SER A 32 9.56 -3.47 -2.24
C SER A 32 10.18 -3.63 -3.63
N MET A 33 9.86 -4.72 -4.34
CA MET A 33 10.29 -4.94 -5.73
C MET A 33 9.64 -3.94 -6.68
N ALA A 34 8.35 -3.65 -6.49
CA ALA A 34 7.64 -2.63 -7.25
C ALA A 34 8.18 -1.23 -6.93
N GLN A 35 8.45 -0.91 -5.65
CA GLN A 35 9.07 0.37 -5.26
C GLN A 35 10.43 0.58 -5.91
N LEU A 36 11.25 -0.49 -5.99
CA LEU A 36 12.54 -0.45 -6.67
C LEU A 36 12.36 -0.15 -8.15
N ALA A 37 11.48 -0.88 -8.85
CA ALA A 37 11.20 -0.66 -10.27
C ALA A 37 10.72 0.78 -10.54
N VAL A 38 9.80 1.30 -9.73
CA VAL A 38 9.34 2.69 -9.85
C VAL A 38 10.48 3.68 -9.63
N THR A 39 11.35 3.43 -8.64
CA THR A 39 12.49 4.31 -8.34
C THR A 39 13.48 4.35 -9.49
N GLU A 40 13.83 3.20 -10.05
CA GLU A 40 14.73 3.09 -11.21
C GLU A 40 14.12 3.78 -12.44
N ASN A 41 12.86 3.49 -12.76
CA ASN A 41 12.16 4.10 -13.90
C ASN A 41 11.98 5.62 -13.73
N ALA A 42 11.73 6.09 -12.51
CA ALA A 42 11.66 7.52 -12.20
C ALA A 42 12.99 8.24 -12.47
N SER A 43 14.12 7.62 -12.12
CA SER A 43 15.45 8.16 -12.44
C SER A 43 15.75 8.17 -13.95
N ASN A 44 15.12 7.27 -14.71
CA ASN A 44 15.30 7.15 -16.16
C ASN A 44 14.27 7.99 -16.96
N GLY A 45 13.22 8.49 -16.31
CA GLY A 45 12.12 9.19 -16.97
C GLY A 45 11.29 8.30 -17.89
N THR A 46 11.23 6.99 -17.62
CA THR A 46 10.45 6.00 -18.38
C THR A 46 9.08 5.77 -17.74
N ALA A 47 8.24 4.92 -18.35
CA ALA A 47 7.01 4.45 -17.73
C ALA A 47 7.34 3.68 -16.43
N PHE A 48 6.58 3.89 -15.36
CA PHE A 48 6.99 3.45 -14.01
C PHE A 48 6.95 1.94 -13.81
N GLU A 49 6.14 1.24 -14.59
CA GLU A 49 5.99 -0.20 -14.64
C GLU A 49 6.96 -0.88 -15.64
N ALA A 50 7.76 -0.11 -16.38
CA ALA A 50 8.62 -0.67 -17.42
C ALA A 50 9.60 -1.71 -16.85
N GLY A 51 9.57 -2.92 -17.39
CA GLY A 51 10.42 -4.03 -16.96
C GLY A 51 10.02 -4.67 -15.62
N TYR A 52 8.95 -4.19 -14.98
CA TYR A 52 8.40 -4.84 -13.79
C TYR A 52 7.51 -6.01 -14.20
N GLU A 53 7.83 -7.19 -13.67
CA GLU A 53 6.96 -8.36 -13.74
C GLU A 53 6.31 -8.56 -12.36
N PRO A 54 4.97 -8.48 -12.24
CA PRO A 54 4.29 -8.72 -10.98
C PRO A 54 4.63 -10.09 -10.39
N PRO A 55 4.88 -10.20 -9.08
CA PRO A 55 5.10 -11.49 -8.45
C PRO A 55 3.84 -12.35 -8.56
N ALA A 56 4.02 -13.67 -8.64
CA ALA A 56 2.90 -14.61 -8.57
C ALA A 56 2.12 -14.44 -7.26
N SER A 57 0.79 -14.59 -7.34
CA SER A 57 -0.08 -14.51 -6.17
C SER A 57 0.37 -15.49 -5.09
N THR A 58 0.39 -15.03 -3.83
CA THR A 58 0.66 -15.90 -2.68
C THR A 58 -0.65 -16.29 -2.02
N ARG A 59 -0.56 -17.00 -0.88
CA ARG A 59 -1.75 -17.26 -0.06
C ARG A 59 -2.35 -15.98 0.51
N ASN A 60 -1.56 -14.91 0.67
CA ASN A 60 -1.95 -13.68 1.35
C ASN A 60 -2.11 -12.49 0.40
N VAL A 61 -1.36 -12.47 -0.71
CA VAL A 61 -1.37 -11.40 -1.71
C VAL A 61 -1.97 -11.91 -3.01
N GLU A 62 -2.92 -11.17 -3.55
CA GLU A 62 -3.59 -11.47 -4.81
C GLU A 62 -2.83 -10.85 -5.99
N SER A 63 -2.55 -9.55 -5.94
CA SER A 63 -1.76 -8.84 -6.95
C SER A 63 -0.99 -7.65 -6.37
N ILE A 64 0.06 -7.24 -7.08
CA ILE A 64 0.80 -6.00 -6.85
C ILE A 64 1.01 -5.32 -8.20
N GLU A 65 0.32 -4.20 -8.39
CA GLU A 65 0.29 -3.48 -9.67
C GLU A 65 0.86 -2.08 -9.52
N ILE A 66 1.63 -1.64 -10.52
CA ILE A 66 2.15 -0.28 -10.63
C ILE A 66 1.26 0.49 -11.60
N ASP A 67 0.75 1.65 -11.20
CA ASP A 67 0.11 2.57 -12.12
C ASP A 67 1.16 3.19 -13.05
N PRO A 68 1.02 3.02 -14.38
CA PRO A 68 2.08 3.37 -15.32
C PRO A 68 2.36 4.87 -15.39
N ALA A 69 1.37 5.71 -15.06
CA ALA A 69 1.44 7.15 -15.21
C ALA A 69 1.90 7.88 -13.93
N SER A 70 1.69 7.28 -12.76
CA SER A 70 1.97 7.91 -11.45
C SER A 70 2.94 7.14 -10.57
N GLY A 71 3.24 5.88 -10.89
CA GLY A 71 4.12 5.02 -10.09
C GLY A 71 3.49 4.56 -8.78
N GLN A 72 2.20 4.82 -8.56
CA GLN A 72 1.48 4.34 -7.39
C GLN A 72 1.36 2.83 -7.42
N ILE A 73 1.53 2.19 -6.27
CA ILE A 73 1.50 0.73 -6.15
C ILE A 73 0.22 0.33 -5.43
N ALA A 74 -0.62 -0.47 -6.09
CA ALA A 74 -1.80 -1.07 -5.49
C ALA A 74 -1.49 -2.51 -5.08
N ILE A 75 -1.68 -2.83 -3.80
CA ILE A 75 -1.52 -4.18 -3.25
C ILE A 75 -2.91 -4.72 -2.94
N ALA A 76 -3.36 -5.72 -3.70
CA ALA A 76 -4.58 -6.46 -3.42
C ALA A 76 -4.26 -7.69 -2.58
N TYR A 77 -4.95 -7.85 -1.45
CA TYR A 77 -4.78 -8.99 -0.55
C TYR A 77 -5.86 -10.06 -0.76
N GLN A 78 -5.53 -11.32 -0.49
CA GLN A 78 -6.49 -12.42 -0.54
C GLN A 78 -7.57 -12.30 0.55
N ALA A 79 -8.71 -13.00 0.35
CA ALA A 79 -9.87 -12.99 1.25
C ALA A 79 -9.56 -13.34 2.72
N ARG A 80 -8.43 -14.01 2.99
CA ARG A 80 -7.96 -14.34 4.34
C ARG A 80 -7.37 -13.15 5.10
N VAL A 81 -7.10 -12.04 4.42
CA VAL A 81 -6.69 -10.78 5.04
C VAL A 81 -7.92 -9.91 5.27
N ALA A 82 -8.69 -9.66 4.21
CA ALA A 82 -9.95 -8.94 4.24
C ALA A 82 -10.83 -9.38 3.07
N SER A 83 -12.15 -9.19 3.17
CA SER A 83 -13.08 -9.55 2.10
C SER A 83 -12.75 -8.80 0.80
N PRO A 84 -13.00 -9.43 -0.38
CA PRO A 84 -12.86 -8.75 -1.67
C PRO A 84 -13.61 -7.40 -1.69
N GLY A 85 -12.96 -6.35 -2.20
CA GLY A 85 -13.47 -4.98 -2.18
C GLY A 85 -13.16 -4.21 -0.89
N SER A 86 -12.55 -4.85 0.11
CA SER A 86 -12.04 -4.23 1.35
C SER A 86 -10.59 -4.65 1.63
N ASN A 87 -9.83 -4.94 0.58
CA ASN A 87 -8.58 -5.68 0.61
C ASN A 87 -7.43 -4.97 -0.14
N VAL A 88 -7.57 -3.67 -0.44
CA VAL A 88 -6.56 -2.92 -1.21
C VAL A 88 -5.83 -1.91 -0.32
N LEU A 89 -4.50 -1.96 -0.34
CA LEU A 89 -3.60 -0.97 0.24
C LEU A 89 -2.85 -0.26 -0.89
N VAL A 90 -2.63 1.05 -0.79
CA VAL A 90 -1.96 1.83 -1.85
C VAL A 90 -0.70 2.50 -1.30
N LEU A 91 0.41 2.37 -2.02
CA LEU A 91 1.64 3.12 -1.78
C LEU A 91 1.78 4.21 -2.84
N VAL A 92 1.90 5.45 -2.40
CA VAL A 92 1.99 6.61 -3.28
C VAL A 92 3.41 7.19 -3.20
N PRO A 93 4.16 7.21 -4.31
CA PRO A 93 5.44 7.88 -4.36
C PRO A 93 5.26 9.38 -4.54
N SER A 94 6.19 10.15 -3.99
CA SER A 94 6.31 11.59 -4.20
C SER A 94 7.77 11.98 -4.33
N THR A 95 8.03 13.03 -5.09
CA THR A 95 9.32 13.73 -5.08
C THR A 95 9.26 14.87 -4.07
N ALA A 96 10.35 15.11 -3.36
CA ALA A 96 10.48 16.30 -2.52
C ALA A 96 11.10 17.42 -3.35
N ASP A 97 10.39 18.55 -3.46
CA ASP A 97 10.93 19.80 -3.99
C ASP A 97 10.87 20.86 -2.89
N GLY A 98 11.98 21.02 -2.18
CA GLY A 98 12.03 21.83 -0.96
C GLY A 98 11.08 21.28 0.12
N ALA A 99 10.08 22.07 0.52
CA ALA A 99 9.06 21.68 1.49
C ALA A 99 7.83 21.01 0.87
N SER A 100 7.60 21.20 -0.43
CA SER A 100 6.44 20.67 -1.15
C SER A 100 6.70 19.27 -1.72
N ARG A 101 5.63 18.49 -1.88
CA ARG A 101 5.70 17.14 -2.47
C ARG A 101 4.94 17.05 -3.78
N GLY A 102 5.65 16.72 -4.84
CA GLY A 102 5.07 16.53 -6.17
C GLY A 102 4.75 15.07 -6.46
N GLY A 103 3.69 14.84 -7.23
CA GLY A 103 3.47 13.56 -7.91
C GLY A 103 4.48 13.35 -9.03
N LEU A 104 4.77 12.09 -9.33
CA LEU A 104 5.70 11.72 -10.39
C LEU A 104 5.10 11.99 -11.78
N GLN A 105 5.97 12.24 -12.76
CA GLN A 105 5.59 12.49 -14.15
C GLN A 105 6.36 11.55 -15.09
N VAL A 106 5.63 10.76 -15.88
CA VAL A 106 6.20 9.92 -16.94
C VAL A 106 6.91 10.79 -17.98
N GLY A 107 8.04 10.32 -18.52
CA GLY A 107 8.82 11.05 -19.52
C GLY A 107 9.76 12.09 -18.91
N VAL A 108 9.67 12.34 -17.60
CA VAL A 108 10.49 13.31 -16.88
C VAL A 108 11.34 12.57 -15.87
N ARG A 109 12.65 12.77 -15.94
CA ARG A 109 13.57 12.31 -14.90
C ARG A 109 13.22 13.00 -13.58
N GLN A 110 12.92 12.20 -12.58
CA GLN A 110 12.67 12.67 -11.23
C GLN A 110 14.03 12.83 -10.52
N GLU A 111 14.35 14.05 -10.08
CA GLU A 111 15.56 14.34 -9.31
C GLU A 111 15.32 14.05 -7.82
N GLY A 112 16.32 13.49 -7.13
CA GLY A 112 16.25 13.19 -5.70
C GLY A 112 15.66 11.83 -5.35
N VAL A 113 15.42 11.62 -4.05
CA VAL A 113 14.93 10.35 -3.49
C VAL A 113 13.40 10.37 -3.43
N LEU A 114 12.76 9.31 -3.92
CA LEU A 114 11.32 9.13 -3.78
C LEU A 114 10.95 8.88 -2.31
N VAL A 115 9.92 9.58 -1.85
CA VAL A 115 9.31 9.33 -0.54
C VAL A 115 7.97 8.66 -0.74
N TRP A 116 7.77 7.56 -0.03
CA TRP A 116 6.60 6.72 -0.14
C TRP A 116 5.66 6.95 1.03
N GLU A 117 4.38 7.15 0.71
CA GLU A 117 3.33 7.19 1.71
C GLU A 117 2.33 6.07 1.49
N CYS A 118 1.96 5.41 2.58
CA CYS A 118 0.99 4.33 2.57
C CYS A 118 -0.43 4.84 2.88
N PHE A 119 -1.43 4.29 2.20
CA PHE A 119 -2.84 4.62 2.36
C PHE A 119 -3.70 3.36 2.51
N ALA A 120 -4.42 3.32 3.63
CA ALA A 120 -5.50 2.39 3.92
C ALA A 120 -6.86 3.13 3.87
N ALA A 121 -7.96 2.38 3.98
CA ALA A 121 -9.30 2.97 3.98
C ALA A 121 -9.46 4.03 5.08
N GLY A 122 -10.02 5.18 4.71
CA GLY A 122 -10.26 6.32 5.60
C GLY A 122 -9.07 7.27 5.78
N LYS A 123 -7.92 6.99 5.15
CA LYS A 123 -6.83 7.97 5.04
C LYS A 123 -7.04 8.82 3.79
N ASP A 124 -7.67 9.98 3.97
CA ASP A 124 -8.06 10.86 2.86
C ASP A 124 -7.08 12.03 2.64
N ARG A 125 -6.02 12.11 3.45
CA ARG A 125 -4.99 13.15 3.40
C ARG A 125 -3.60 12.57 3.61
N SER A 126 -2.61 13.22 3.01
CA SER A 126 -1.21 12.96 3.29
C SER A 126 -0.82 13.49 4.68
N GLN A 127 0.06 12.77 5.36
CA GLN A 127 0.73 13.22 6.58
C GLN A 127 2.06 13.92 6.29
N LEU A 128 2.48 13.93 5.04
CA LEU A 128 3.77 14.48 4.64
C LEU A 128 3.69 15.97 4.29
N ASP A 129 2.65 16.37 3.54
CA ASP A 129 2.37 17.76 3.14
C ASP A 129 0.94 17.86 2.56
N ASP A 130 0.30 19.03 2.60
CA ASP A 130 -1.06 19.23 2.09
C ASP A 130 -1.18 19.10 0.56
N ASP A 131 -0.11 19.38 -0.19
CA ASP A 131 -0.07 19.29 -1.65
C ASP A 131 0.43 17.92 -2.16
N ALA A 132 0.75 17.00 -1.24
CA ALA A 132 1.25 15.69 -1.61
C ALA A 132 0.22 14.87 -2.43
N PRO A 133 0.69 14.04 -3.38
CA PRO A 133 -0.20 13.24 -4.21
C PRO A 133 -1.02 12.26 -3.37
N LEU A 134 -2.31 12.14 -3.74
CA LEU A 134 -3.23 11.17 -3.15
C LEU A 134 -3.39 9.91 -4.03
N PRO A 135 -3.88 8.80 -3.47
CA PRO A 135 -4.17 7.59 -4.22
C PRO A 135 -5.13 7.83 -5.40
N ARG A 136 -4.79 7.33 -6.59
CA ARG A 136 -5.67 7.29 -7.78
C ARG A 136 -6.66 6.13 -7.71
N VAL A 137 -6.21 5.02 -7.12
CA VAL A 137 -7.06 3.88 -6.78
C VAL A 137 -7.52 4.07 -5.33
N GLN A 138 -8.80 3.86 -5.07
CA GLN A 138 -9.35 3.96 -3.71
C GLN A 138 -8.72 2.88 -2.81
N PRO A 139 -8.01 3.22 -1.74
CA PRO A 139 -7.60 2.25 -0.74
C PRO A 139 -8.84 1.76 0.02
N THR A 140 -8.96 0.44 0.18
CA THR A 140 -10.15 -0.21 0.76
C THR A 140 -9.83 -1.09 1.97
N LEU A 141 -8.55 -1.37 2.25
CA LEU A 141 -8.15 -2.14 3.42
C LEU A 141 -8.53 -1.39 4.71
N PRO A 142 -9.33 -1.97 5.62
CA PRO A 142 -9.71 -1.31 6.86
C PRO A 142 -8.48 -0.86 7.65
N GLY A 143 -8.46 0.40 8.12
CA GLY A 143 -7.32 0.93 8.88
C GLY A 143 -6.96 0.08 10.11
N LYS A 144 -7.92 -0.62 10.73
CA LYS A 144 -7.63 -1.54 11.83
C LYS A 144 -6.77 -2.75 11.42
N LEU A 145 -6.68 -3.09 10.14
CA LEU A 145 -5.87 -4.19 9.61
C LEU A 145 -4.55 -3.69 9.01
N ALA A 146 -4.44 -2.39 8.75
CA ALA A 146 -3.26 -1.76 8.18
C ALA A 146 -2.21 -1.41 9.26
N PRO A 147 -0.92 -1.30 8.87
CA PRO A 147 0.13 -0.71 9.69
C PRO A 147 -0.18 0.71 10.13
N ALA A 148 0.55 1.22 11.12
CA ALA A 148 0.26 2.52 11.72
C ALA A 148 0.42 3.68 10.73
N GLU A 149 1.48 3.63 9.95
CA GLU A 149 1.88 4.58 8.90
C GLU A 149 0.88 4.67 7.75
N CYS A 150 0.07 3.63 7.54
CA CYS A 150 -0.94 3.57 6.48
C CYS A 150 -2.28 4.19 6.90
N ARG A 151 -2.45 4.53 8.18
CA ARG A 151 -3.70 5.03 8.76
C ARG A 151 -3.67 6.55 8.82
N GLY A 152 -4.85 7.16 8.67
CA GLY A 152 -5.09 8.59 8.89
C GLY A 152 -5.12 8.95 10.36
#